data_AF-A0A412XPE4-F1
#
_entry.id   AF-A0A412XPE4-F1
#
_cell.length_a   1.000
_cell.length_b   1.000
_cell.length_c   1.000
_cell.angle_alpha   90.00
_cell.angle_beta   90.00
_cell.angle_gamma   90.00
#
_symmetry.space_group_name_H-M   'P 1'
#
loop_
_entity.id
_entity.type
_entity.pdbx_description
1 polymer ?
#
loop_
_entity_poly.entity_id
_entity_poly.type
_entity_poly.pdbx_seq_one_letter_code
_entity_poly.pdbx_strand_id
1 'polypeptide(L)'
;MSLEKERIEKEHIEEMNQAKLRFFTNVSHEFRTPLTLIISQVELMLQKNTIPPSLHNSIFRIRKHAQQMKLLISELLDFRKFDQNYIQLKLSEQSLNTFLEEVYLSFSAYASQKSISYHLKLLEQDVFIWIDDWQMRKVLFNLLSNAFKHVPDKGEINILTSTTPDQVIIAVKDSGNGISKEEQERIFDRFYQADNRNKAIHVGTGIGLALTKSIIQLHHGTIEVESELNEGSCFIVKLPKTRACFEKDTEVVFLESPEKEPMIQESTIPDENFMEKDDSMFETPLIDRREGKRKVLLVEDNVELLHVLKEIFSSLYQVVTAANGEEGLKQAFAEVPDLIVSDVMMPIMTGTEMCLKIKNNINLCHIPIVLLTALDTVDQNIEGLRRGADDYITKPFNAKILITRCNNLIRNRLLMQSRFAKDQISEVDLLAANPIDKSFLDKVIKVVDKYVDNEDFDIGILCQELGMGRTLLHTKFKALTGMTPNEFILNHRLKKASLMLKNEPYLQVAEISDRLGFGSPRYFSRCFKNQYNVTPMEYRKGAKQENLK
;
A
#
# COMPACT_ATOMS: atom_id res chain seq x y z
N MET A 1 22.71 23.74 39.29
CA MET A 1 23.26 22.38 39.32
C MET A 1 22.19 21.28 39.27
N SER A 2 21.04 21.40 39.95
CA SER A 2 19.98 20.36 39.88
C SER A 2 19.33 20.25 38.50
N LEU A 3 18.88 21.37 37.92
CA LEU A 3 18.23 21.40 36.61
C LEU A 3 19.13 20.97 35.44
N GLU A 4 20.42 21.30 35.48
CA GLU A 4 21.39 20.88 34.46
C GLU A 4 21.63 19.36 34.51
N LYS A 5 21.78 18.80 35.72
CA LYS A 5 21.91 17.34 35.90
C LYS A 5 20.65 16.60 35.48
N GLU A 6 19.48 17.13 35.85
CA GLU A 6 18.19 16.55 35.48
C GLU A 6 17.95 16.61 33.96
N ARG A 7 18.41 17.68 33.30
CA ARG A 7 18.38 17.80 31.83
C ARG A 7 19.33 16.81 31.15
N ILE A 8 20.58 16.69 31.64
CA ILE A 8 21.56 15.73 31.11
C ILE A 8 21.09 14.29 31.33
N GLU A 9 20.49 13.99 32.49
CA GLU A 9 19.96 12.66 32.80
C GLU A 9 18.75 12.33 31.92
N LYS A 10 17.88 13.32 31.65
CA LYS A 10 16.77 13.16 30.70
C LYS A 10 17.27 12.96 29.26
N GLU A 11 18.23 13.77 28.80
CA GLU A 11 18.88 13.61 27.49
C GLU A 11 19.53 12.22 27.37
N HIS A 12 20.21 11.73 28.42
CA HIS A 12 20.86 10.43 28.41
C HIS A 12 19.86 9.26 28.41
N ILE A 13 18.75 9.38 29.14
CA ILE A 13 17.64 8.42 29.10
C ILE A 13 17.01 8.38 27.70
N GLU A 14 16.83 9.55 27.08
CA GLU A 14 16.25 9.67 25.74
C GLU A 14 17.17 9.11 24.65
N GLU A 15 18.48 9.39 24.72
CA GLU A 15 19.49 8.78 23.86
C GLU A 15 19.54 7.24 24.03
N MET A 16 19.52 6.75 25.26
CA MET A 16 19.49 5.32 25.55
C MET A 16 18.21 4.66 25.01
N ASN A 17 17.07 5.34 25.09
CA ASN A 17 15.80 4.84 24.55
C ASN A 17 15.82 4.82 23.02
N GLN A 18 16.32 5.87 22.35
CA GLN A 18 16.50 5.88 20.90
C GLN A 18 17.47 4.80 20.41
N ALA A 19 18.57 4.55 21.15
CA ALA A 19 19.50 3.48 20.83
C ALA A 19 18.83 2.10 20.92
N LYS A 20 18.01 1.86 21.96
CA LYS A 20 17.22 0.63 22.09
C LYS A 20 16.20 0.48 20.96
N LEU A 21 15.47 1.54 20.60
CA LEU A 21 14.50 1.51 19.50
C LEU A 21 15.17 1.15 18.17
N ARG A 22 16.31 1.78 17.86
CA ARG A 22 17.12 1.46 16.67
C ARG A 22 17.59 0.01 16.67
N PHE A 23 18.06 -0.49 17.82
CA PHE A 23 18.44 -1.90 17.96
C PHE A 23 17.27 -2.84 17.65
N PHE A 24 16.08 -2.63 18.23
CA PHE A 24 14.92 -3.48 17.97
C PHE A 24 14.42 -3.39 16.52
N THR A 25 14.50 -2.21 15.90
CA THR A 25 14.16 -2.02 14.50
C THR A 25 15.11 -2.82 13.59
N ASN A 26 16.41 -2.79 13.86
CA ASN A 26 17.40 -3.56 13.12
C ASN A 26 17.23 -5.06 13.34
N VAL A 27 17.01 -5.50 14.58
CA VAL A 27 16.74 -6.91 14.91
C VAL A 27 15.46 -7.39 14.22
N SER A 28 14.41 -6.57 14.17
CA SER A 28 13.22 -6.89 13.38
C SER A 28 13.55 -7.14 11.92
N HIS A 29 14.39 -6.30 11.32
CA HIS A 29 14.78 -6.45 9.93
C HIS A 29 15.50 -7.78 9.71
N GLU A 30 16.46 -8.10 10.59
CA GLU A 30 17.20 -9.36 10.56
C GLU A 30 16.30 -10.60 10.69
N PHE A 31 15.16 -10.50 11.39
CA PHE A 31 14.17 -11.58 11.46
C PHE A 31 13.17 -11.59 10.29
N ARG A 32 12.76 -10.44 9.76
CA ARG A 32 11.76 -10.36 8.68
C ARG A 32 12.29 -10.89 7.35
N THR A 33 13.56 -10.65 7.02
CA THR A 33 14.17 -11.12 5.76
C THR A 33 14.17 -12.65 5.63
N PRO A 34 14.74 -13.44 6.58
CA PRO A 34 14.69 -14.90 6.50
C PRO A 34 13.25 -15.43 6.52
N LEU A 35 12.33 -14.74 7.20
CA LEU A 35 10.94 -15.14 7.21
C LEU A 35 10.24 -14.90 5.87
N THR A 36 10.55 -13.79 5.21
CA THR A 36 10.09 -13.49 3.85
C THR A 36 10.55 -14.57 2.89
N LEU A 37 11.80 -15.02 3.03
CA LEU A 37 12.36 -16.11 2.23
C LEU A 37 11.60 -17.43 2.45
N ILE A 38 11.40 -17.83 3.71
CA ILE A 38 10.66 -19.06 4.04
C ILE A 38 9.24 -19.00 3.48
N ILE A 39 8.51 -17.91 3.74
CA ILE A 39 7.12 -17.76 3.28
C ILE A 39 7.06 -17.78 1.75
N SER A 40 7.92 -17.03 1.07
CA SER A 40 7.90 -16.93 -0.38
C SER A 40 8.26 -18.25 -1.05
N GLN A 41 9.26 -18.98 -0.56
CA GLN A 41 9.63 -20.31 -1.08
C GLN A 41 8.48 -21.31 -0.91
N VAL A 42 7.83 -21.29 0.25
CA VAL A 42 6.67 -22.13 0.52
C VAL A 42 5.50 -21.78 -0.40
N GLU A 43 5.23 -20.49 -0.63
CA GLU A 43 4.21 -20.05 -1.59
C GLU A 43 4.52 -20.48 -3.03
N LEU A 44 5.78 -20.34 -3.47
CA LEU A 44 6.23 -20.77 -4.80
C LEU A 44 6.12 -22.29 -4.98
N MET A 45 6.41 -23.06 -3.93
CA MET A 45 6.18 -24.50 -3.94
C MET A 45 4.69 -24.81 -4.09
N LEU A 46 3.82 -24.24 -3.24
CA LEU A 46 2.37 -24.48 -3.28
C LEU A 46 1.72 -24.11 -4.62
N GLN A 47 2.30 -23.21 -5.40
CA GLN A 47 1.83 -22.86 -6.75
C GLN A 47 2.16 -23.92 -7.81
N LYS A 48 3.04 -24.90 -7.53
CA LYS A 48 3.37 -25.98 -8.46
C LYS A 48 2.32 -27.09 -8.34
N ASN A 49 1.53 -27.30 -9.40
CA ASN A 49 0.48 -28.32 -9.49
C ASN A 49 0.96 -29.80 -9.45
N THR A 50 2.22 -30.05 -9.07
CA THR A 50 2.87 -31.37 -9.08
C THR A 50 3.20 -31.90 -7.69
N ILE A 51 2.74 -31.25 -6.61
CA ILE A 51 3.07 -31.65 -5.24
C ILE A 51 2.15 -32.82 -4.78
N PRO A 52 2.71 -33.94 -4.30
CA PRO A 52 1.92 -35.01 -3.68
C PRO A 52 1.16 -34.52 -2.45
N PRO A 53 -0.07 -35.02 -2.16
CA PRO A 53 -0.89 -34.54 -1.05
C PRO A 53 -0.20 -34.55 0.33
N SER A 54 0.65 -35.53 0.61
CA SER A 54 1.41 -35.62 1.86
C SER A 54 2.46 -34.51 2.02
N LEU A 55 3.11 -34.13 0.91
CA LEU A 55 4.08 -33.05 0.87
C LEU A 55 3.38 -31.68 0.89
N HIS A 56 2.21 -31.56 0.26
CA HIS A 56 1.37 -30.37 0.33
C HIS A 56 0.99 -30.02 1.77
N ASN A 57 0.52 -31.01 2.54
CA ASN A 57 0.20 -30.82 3.96
C ASN A 57 1.43 -30.40 4.79
N SER A 58 2.60 -30.95 4.49
CA SER A 58 3.84 -30.61 5.19
C SER A 58 4.29 -29.18 4.89
N ILE A 59 4.25 -28.77 3.61
CA ILE A 59 4.56 -27.41 3.16
C ILE A 59 3.57 -26.40 3.75
N PHE A 60 2.28 -26.75 3.81
CA PHE A 60 1.26 -25.93 4.46
C PHE A 60 1.55 -25.70 5.95
N ARG A 61 1.98 -26.74 6.68
CA ARG A 61 2.40 -26.59 8.09
C ARG A 61 3.62 -25.70 8.26
N ILE A 62 4.60 -25.78 7.36
CA ILE A 62 5.77 -24.87 7.35
C ILE A 62 5.30 -23.42 7.14
N ARG A 63 4.38 -23.19 6.19
CA ARG A 63 3.78 -21.86 5.96
C ARG A 63 3.16 -21.30 7.23
N LYS A 64 2.34 -22.11 7.90
CA LYS A 64 1.62 -21.75 9.14
C LYS A 64 2.61 -21.34 10.23
N HIS A 65 3.68 -22.10 10.45
CA HIS A 65 4.67 -21.76 11.47
C HIS A 65 5.49 -20.52 11.13
N ALA A 66 5.81 -20.30 9.85
CA ALA A 66 6.47 -19.07 9.41
C ALA A 66 5.55 -17.84 9.58
N GLN A 67 4.26 -17.96 9.25
CA GLN A 67 3.28 -16.90 9.50
C GLN A 67 3.08 -16.64 11.00
N GLN A 68 3.09 -17.67 11.83
CA GLN A 68 3.08 -17.50 13.29
C GLN A 68 4.30 -16.71 13.75
N MET A 69 5.52 -17.09 13.34
CA MET A 69 6.74 -16.33 13.66
C MET A 69 6.64 -14.86 13.23
N LYS A 70 5.99 -14.57 12.10
CA LYS A 70 5.76 -13.19 11.63
C LYS A 70 4.96 -12.40 12.67
N LEU A 71 3.86 -12.99 13.13
CA LEU A 71 3.00 -12.40 14.15
C LEU A 71 3.79 -12.17 15.45
N LEU A 72 4.56 -13.17 15.90
CA LEU A 72 5.39 -13.07 17.11
C LEU A 72 6.36 -11.87 17.06
N ILE A 73 7.05 -11.71 15.95
CA ILE A 73 8.02 -10.63 15.75
C ILE A 73 7.28 -9.29 15.74
N SER A 74 6.11 -9.22 15.10
CA SER A 74 5.32 -8.00 15.02
C SER A 74 4.79 -7.60 16.42
N GLU A 75 4.23 -8.54 17.17
CA GLU A 75 3.78 -8.34 18.56
C GLU A 75 4.92 -7.87 19.47
N LEU A 76 6.12 -8.45 19.33
CA LEU A 76 7.30 -8.07 20.12
C LEU A 76 7.72 -6.62 19.87
N LEU A 77 7.60 -6.15 18.63
CA LEU A 77 7.95 -4.78 18.24
C LEU A 77 6.90 -3.78 18.67
N ASP A 78 5.62 -4.10 18.46
CA ASP A 78 4.52 -3.29 18.94
C ASP A 78 4.64 -3.11 20.45
N PHE A 79 4.88 -4.19 21.19
CA PHE A 79 5.13 -4.14 22.62
C PHE A 79 6.22 -3.12 23.00
N ARG A 80 7.35 -3.09 22.29
CA ARG A 80 8.44 -2.14 22.58
C ARG A 80 8.06 -0.68 22.31
N LYS A 81 7.22 -0.44 21.30
CA LYS A 81 6.68 0.90 21.03
C LYS A 81 5.73 1.34 22.16
N PHE A 82 4.90 0.43 22.67
CA PHE A 82 3.99 0.70 23.79
C PHE A 82 4.70 0.90 25.14
N ASP A 83 5.77 0.15 25.42
CA ASP A 83 6.50 0.19 26.72
C ASP A 83 7.26 1.51 26.97
N GLN A 84 7.40 2.35 25.94
CA GLN A 84 8.19 3.59 25.99
C GLN A 84 7.38 4.85 25.58
N ASN A 85 6.04 4.78 25.53
CA ASN A 85 5.15 5.86 25.06
C ASN A 85 5.50 6.41 23.66
N TYR A 86 6.12 5.62 22.78
CA TYR A 86 6.46 6.08 21.42
C TYR A 86 5.29 6.00 20.43
N ILE A 87 4.08 5.64 20.89
CA ILE A 87 2.91 5.52 20.02
C ILE A 87 2.05 6.76 20.20
N GLN A 88 1.97 7.54 19.13
CA GLN A 88 1.03 8.63 19.03
C GLN A 88 -0.35 8.05 18.68
N LEU A 89 -1.36 8.26 19.53
CA LEU A 89 -2.72 7.79 19.27
C LEU A 89 -3.37 8.63 18.17
N LYS A 90 -3.92 7.98 17.15
CA LYS A 90 -4.61 8.64 16.04
C LYS A 90 -6.11 8.52 16.21
N LEU A 91 -6.69 9.45 16.97
CA LEU A 91 -8.11 9.40 17.32
C LEU A 91 -8.97 10.00 16.21
N SER A 92 -10.04 9.28 15.87
CA SER A 92 -11.13 9.78 15.04
C SER A 92 -12.47 9.45 15.70
N GLU A 93 -13.47 10.28 15.43
CA GLU A 93 -14.83 10.03 15.91
C GLU A 93 -15.49 8.95 15.05
N GLN A 94 -15.99 7.89 15.69
CA GLN A 94 -16.52 6.71 15.00
C GLN A 94 -17.77 6.16 15.67
N SER A 95 -18.66 5.61 14.85
CA SER A 95 -19.81 4.82 15.30
C SER A 95 -19.33 3.53 15.97
N LEU A 96 -19.67 3.36 17.25
CA LEU A 96 -19.33 2.14 17.98
C LEU A 96 -20.06 0.93 17.39
N ASN A 97 -21.33 1.09 16.99
CA ASN A 97 -22.10 -0.03 16.44
C ASN A 97 -21.50 -0.52 15.11
N THR A 98 -21.17 0.39 14.19
CA THR A 98 -20.54 0.02 12.90
C THR A 98 -19.17 -0.63 13.12
N PHE A 99 -18.34 -0.06 14.00
CA PHE A 99 -17.02 -0.61 14.32
C PHE A 99 -17.10 -2.06 14.84
N LEU A 100 -18.01 -2.33 15.77
CA LEU A 100 -18.19 -3.66 16.34
C LEU A 100 -18.80 -4.66 15.36
N GLU A 101 -19.71 -4.21 14.49
CA GLU A 101 -20.30 -5.05 13.46
C GLU A 101 -19.24 -5.51 12.45
N GLU A 102 -18.34 -4.63 12.02
CA GLU A 102 -17.24 -4.99 11.12
C GLU A 102 -16.29 -6.02 11.75
N VAL A 103 -15.93 -5.82 13.02
CA VAL A 103 -15.08 -6.77 13.77
C VAL A 103 -15.82 -8.09 14.01
N TYR A 104 -17.12 -8.05 14.28
CA TYR A 104 -17.92 -9.25 14.46
C TYR A 104 -17.94 -10.08 13.18
N LEU A 105 -18.20 -9.45 12.03
CA LEU A 105 -18.27 -10.12 10.74
C LEU A 105 -16.97 -10.83 10.36
N SER A 106 -15.79 -10.33 10.78
CA SER A 106 -14.51 -10.98 10.45
C SER A 106 -14.30 -12.36 11.09
N PHE A 107 -15.08 -12.73 12.12
CA PHE A 107 -15.03 -14.05 12.78
C PHE A 107 -16.25 -14.94 12.48
N SER A 108 -17.23 -14.43 11.73
CA SER A 108 -18.50 -15.12 11.45
C SER A 108 -18.33 -16.45 10.73
N ALA A 109 -17.47 -16.51 9.71
CA ALA A 109 -17.16 -17.73 8.98
C ALA A 109 -16.50 -18.78 9.88
N TYR A 110 -15.59 -18.35 10.76
CA TYR A 110 -14.90 -19.23 11.69
C TYR A 110 -15.86 -19.82 12.74
N ALA A 111 -16.77 -19.00 13.27
CA ALA A 111 -17.83 -19.46 14.17
C ALA A 111 -18.71 -20.53 13.51
N SER A 112 -19.13 -20.29 12.26
CA SER A 112 -19.91 -21.25 11.48
C SER A 112 -19.16 -22.56 11.28
N GLN A 113 -17.86 -22.51 10.96
CA GLN A 113 -17.04 -23.70 10.75
C GLN A 113 -16.93 -24.58 12.00
N LYS A 114 -16.77 -23.97 13.19
CA LYS A 114 -16.73 -24.67 14.48
C LYS A 114 -18.09 -24.93 15.12
N SER A 115 -19.18 -24.56 14.42
CA SER A 115 -20.54 -24.61 14.95
C SER A 115 -20.71 -23.85 16.28
N ILE A 116 -19.93 -22.80 16.51
CA ILE A 116 -20.00 -21.97 17.74
C ILE A 116 -21.16 -20.99 17.60
N SER A 117 -21.98 -20.88 18.64
CA SER A 117 -23.04 -19.86 18.74
C SER A 117 -22.38 -18.51 18.96
N TYR A 118 -22.44 -17.64 17.96
CA TYR A 118 -21.76 -16.35 17.97
C TYR A 118 -22.76 -15.23 17.82
N HIS A 119 -22.80 -14.33 18.79
CA HIS A 119 -23.84 -13.28 18.87
C HIS A 119 -23.23 -11.91 19.17
N LEU A 120 -23.78 -10.89 18.52
CA LEU A 120 -23.48 -9.48 18.75
C LEU A 120 -24.73 -8.78 19.28
N LYS A 121 -24.61 -8.15 20.44
CA LYS A 121 -25.64 -7.27 21.01
C LYS A 121 -25.14 -5.83 21.01
N LEU A 122 -25.64 -5.06 20.04
CA LEU A 122 -25.36 -3.64 19.87
C LEU A 122 -26.21 -2.76 20.79
N LEU A 123 -25.83 -1.48 20.91
CA LEU A 123 -26.60 -0.47 21.61
C LEU A 123 -27.86 -0.13 20.80
N GLU A 124 -28.99 0.09 21.48
CA GLU A 124 -30.24 0.52 20.84
C GLU A 124 -30.10 1.85 20.11
N GLN A 125 -29.31 2.76 20.70
CA GLN A 125 -28.93 4.02 20.09
C GLN A 125 -27.42 4.01 19.89
N ASP A 126 -26.99 4.27 18.66
CA ASP A 126 -25.58 4.32 18.33
C ASP A 126 -24.89 5.49 19.04
N VAL A 127 -23.64 5.25 19.45
CA VAL A 127 -22.83 6.21 20.18
C VAL A 127 -21.54 6.43 19.41
N PHE A 128 -21.21 7.70 19.18
CA PHE A 128 -19.95 8.09 18.58
C PHE A 128 -18.90 8.24 19.69
N ILE A 129 -17.75 7.60 19.50
CA ILE A 129 -16.62 7.62 20.43
C ILE A 129 -15.34 7.99 19.69
N TRP A 130 -14.36 8.51 20.45
CA TRP A 130 -13.05 8.86 19.94
C TRP A 130 -12.07 7.71 20.18
N ILE A 131 -11.73 7.00 19.10
CA ILE A 131 -10.83 5.84 19.16
C ILE A 131 -9.81 5.88 18.01
N ASP A 132 -8.68 5.23 18.24
CA ASP A 132 -7.78 4.79 17.18
C ASP A 132 -8.31 3.45 16.64
N ASP A 133 -8.87 3.49 15.43
CA ASP A 133 -9.53 2.34 14.77
C ASP A 133 -8.64 1.10 14.82
N TRP A 134 -7.38 1.25 14.40
CA TRP A 134 -6.47 0.15 14.19
C TRP A 134 -6.05 -0.48 15.52
N GLN A 135 -5.69 0.35 16.50
CA GLN A 135 -5.31 -0.12 17.82
C GLN A 135 -6.48 -0.81 18.52
N MET A 136 -7.69 -0.26 18.42
CA MET A 136 -8.88 -0.87 19.01
C MET A 136 -9.31 -2.16 18.31
N ARG A 137 -9.08 -2.30 16.99
CA ARG A 137 -9.27 -3.60 16.30
C ARG A 137 -8.34 -4.65 16.84
N LYS A 138 -7.07 -4.33 17.10
CA LYS A 138 -6.12 -5.28 17.72
C LYS A 138 -6.60 -5.78 19.08
N VAL A 139 -7.13 -4.89 19.92
CA VAL A 139 -7.76 -5.24 21.20
C VAL A 139 -8.85 -6.28 21.00
N LEU A 140 -9.84 -5.99 20.15
CA LEU A 140 -10.97 -6.90 19.95
C LEU A 140 -10.58 -8.20 19.26
N PHE A 141 -9.70 -8.16 18.26
CA PHE A 141 -9.21 -9.35 17.57
C PHE A 141 -8.46 -10.26 18.54
N ASN A 142 -7.64 -9.71 19.43
CA ASN A 142 -6.96 -10.52 20.43
C ASN A 142 -7.96 -11.17 21.41
N LEU A 143 -8.92 -10.40 21.94
CA LEU A 143 -9.95 -10.95 22.84
C LEU A 143 -10.79 -12.05 22.16
N LEU A 144 -11.25 -11.82 20.93
CA LEU A 144 -12.03 -12.80 20.17
C LEU A 144 -11.20 -14.02 19.81
N SER A 145 -9.96 -13.85 19.35
CA SER A 145 -9.07 -14.97 19.04
C SER A 145 -8.83 -15.88 20.26
N ASN A 146 -8.69 -15.29 21.45
CA ASN A 146 -8.61 -16.06 22.70
C ASN A 146 -9.93 -16.79 23.01
N ALA A 147 -11.08 -16.14 22.90
CA ALA A 147 -12.38 -16.81 23.06
C ALA A 147 -12.51 -18.02 22.11
N PHE A 148 -12.26 -17.83 20.81
CA PHE A 148 -12.33 -18.88 19.79
C PHE A 148 -11.32 -20.03 19.95
N LYS A 149 -10.20 -19.76 20.63
CA LYS A 149 -9.17 -20.74 20.94
C LYS A 149 -9.55 -21.62 22.14
N HIS A 150 -10.28 -21.06 23.10
CA HIS A 150 -10.58 -21.69 24.39
C HIS A 150 -12.01 -22.26 24.48
N VAL A 151 -12.92 -21.82 23.61
CA VAL A 151 -14.28 -22.34 23.51
C VAL A 151 -14.28 -23.69 22.76
N PRO A 152 -14.93 -24.74 23.32
CA PRO A 152 -15.10 -26.01 22.61
C PRO A 152 -16.06 -25.87 21.42
N ASP A 153 -15.99 -26.79 20.47
CA ASP A 153 -16.96 -26.86 19.36
C ASP A 153 -18.40 -26.91 19.92
N LYS A 154 -19.33 -26.17 19.30
CA LYS A 154 -20.70 -25.94 19.80
C LYS A 154 -20.83 -25.10 21.07
N GLY A 155 -19.76 -24.48 21.55
CA GLY A 155 -19.83 -23.47 22.61
C GLY A 155 -20.42 -22.15 22.14
N GLU A 156 -20.29 -21.12 22.97
CA GLU A 156 -20.92 -19.82 22.78
C GLU A 156 -19.92 -18.67 22.99
N ILE A 157 -19.99 -17.66 22.12
CA ILE A 157 -19.25 -16.39 22.23
C ILE A 157 -20.22 -15.24 22.00
N ASN A 158 -20.24 -14.28 22.92
CA ASN A 158 -21.10 -13.10 22.90
C ASN A 158 -20.27 -11.82 22.97
N ILE A 159 -20.54 -10.89 22.06
CA ILE A 159 -20.09 -9.50 22.18
C ILE A 159 -21.28 -8.68 22.68
N LEU A 160 -21.15 -8.15 23.89
CA LEU A 160 -22.19 -7.39 24.57
C LEU A 160 -21.76 -5.93 24.70
N THR A 161 -22.67 -5.01 24.41
CA THR A 161 -22.42 -3.57 24.60
C THR A 161 -23.39 -2.97 25.60
N SER A 162 -22.90 -2.03 26.39
CA SER A 162 -23.72 -1.18 27.25
C SER A 162 -23.07 0.19 27.39
N THR A 163 -23.81 1.15 27.93
CA THR A 163 -23.31 2.52 28.06
C THR A 163 -23.77 3.17 29.35
N THR A 164 -22.88 3.98 29.93
CA THR A 164 -23.17 4.89 31.06
C THR A 164 -23.09 6.33 30.53
N PRO A 165 -23.40 7.37 31.33
CA PRO A 165 -23.27 8.76 30.87
C PRO A 165 -21.88 9.08 30.30
N ASP A 166 -20.81 8.61 30.96
CA ASP A 166 -19.44 9.00 30.63
C ASP A 166 -18.67 7.95 29.81
N GLN A 167 -19.11 6.69 29.81
CA GLN A 167 -18.35 5.57 29.25
C GLN A 167 -19.20 4.65 28.36
N VAL A 168 -18.52 3.98 27.43
CA VAL A 168 -19.03 2.80 26.74
C VAL A 168 -18.36 1.55 27.30
N ILE A 169 -19.12 0.46 27.37
CA ILE A 169 -18.66 -0.81 27.90
C ILE A 169 -18.85 -1.87 26.81
N ILE A 170 -17.76 -2.55 26.46
CA ILE A 170 -17.72 -3.64 25.50
C ILE A 170 -17.28 -4.89 26.27
N ALA A 171 -18.11 -5.91 26.31
CA ALA A 171 -17.81 -7.17 26.98
C ALA A 171 -17.75 -8.32 25.96
N VAL A 172 -16.66 -9.07 25.97
CA VAL A 172 -16.50 -10.31 25.19
C VAL A 172 -16.61 -11.47 26.16
N LYS A 173 -17.73 -12.20 26.07
CA LYS A 173 -18.05 -13.34 26.93
C LYS A 173 -17.94 -14.64 26.14
N ASP A 174 -17.27 -15.62 26.71
CA ASP A 174 -17.07 -16.93 26.11
C ASP A 174 -17.48 -18.05 27.08
N SER A 175 -17.90 -19.20 26.55
CA SER A 175 -18.23 -20.41 27.32
C SER A 175 -17.07 -21.40 27.41
N GLY A 176 -15.83 -20.90 27.45
CA GLY A 176 -14.61 -21.69 27.46
C GLY A 176 -14.31 -22.36 28.80
N ASN A 177 -13.06 -22.76 28.99
CA ASN A 177 -12.59 -23.44 30.21
C ASN A 177 -12.48 -22.53 31.45
N GLY A 178 -12.64 -21.22 31.27
CA GLY A 178 -12.45 -20.23 32.34
C GLY A 178 -10.99 -20.11 32.82
N ILE A 179 -10.77 -19.17 33.73
CA ILE A 179 -9.46 -18.75 34.25
C ILE A 179 -9.51 -18.81 35.78
N SER A 180 -8.52 -19.43 36.41
CA SER A 180 -8.45 -19.49 37.87
C SER A 180 -8.23 -18.10 38.49
N LYS A 181 -8.66 -17.88 39.74
CA LYS A 181 -8.48 -16.58 40.41
C LYS A 181 -7.02 -16.14 40.50
N GLU A 182 -6.10 -17.09 40.70
CA GLU A 182 -4.66 -16.85 40.76
C GLU A 182 -4.10 -16.40 39.40
N GLU A 183 -4.63 -16.95 38.31
CA GLU A 183 -4.23 -16.58 36.95
C GLU A 183 -4.83 -15.23 36.54
N GLN A 184 -6.05 -14.90 36.97
CA GLN A 184 -6.73 -13.64 36.61
C GLN A 184 -5.91 -12.38 36.98
N GLU A 185 -5.14 -12.42 38.07
CA GLU A 185 -4.25 -11.32 38.45
C GLU A 185 -3.03 -11.18 37.52
N ARG A 186 -2.64 -12.27 36.87
CA ARG A 186 -1.39 -12.40 36.12
C ARG A 186 -1.58 -12.51 34.61
N ILE A 187 -2.79 -12.74 34.10
CA ILE A 187 -3.04 -12.88 32.66
C ILE A 187 -2.67 -11.64 31.83
N PHE A 188 -2.58 -10.48 32.49
CA PHE A 188 -2.12 -9.23 31.87
C PHE A 188 -0.62 -8.98 32.05
N ASP A 189 0.09 -9.86 32.75
CA ASP A 189 1.54 -9.82 32.88
C ASP A 189 2.22 -10.27 31.59
N ARG A 190 3.38 -9.67 31.33
CA ARG A 190 4.16 -9.93 30.12
C ARG A 190 4.69 -11.35 30.11
N PHE A 191 4.56 -12.02 28.97
CA PHE A 191 5.01 -13.40 28.74
C PHE A 191 4.36 -14.43 29.66
N TYR A 192 3.33 -14.04 30.40
CA TYR A 192 2.62 -14.95 31.27
C TYR A 192 1.74 -15.89 30.44
N GLN A 193 1.83 -17.17 30.75
CA GLN A 193 1.01 -18.21 30.17
C GLN A 193 0.60 -19.15 31.29
N ALA A 194 -0.70 -19.43 31.38
CA ALA A 194 -1.25 -20.46 32.25
C ALA A 194 -0.54 -21.81 31.98
N ASP A 195 -0.05 -22.47 33.03
CA ASP A 195 0.89 -23.60 33.00
C ASP A 195 0.21 -24.86 32.42
N ASN A 196 0.04 -24.91 31.10
CA ASN A 196 -0.61 -26.02 30.39
C ASN A 196 0.43 -27.05 29.93
N ARG A 197 1.02 -27.78 30.89
CA ARG A 197 2.06 -28.81 30.66
C ARG A 197 1.68 -29.99 29.75
N ASN A 198 0.47 -30.03 29.15
CA ASN A 198 -0.03 -31.20 28.41
C ASN A 198 -0.70 -30.94 27.04
N LYS A 199 -0.62 -29.74 26.43
CA LYS A 199 -1.12 -29.54 25.05
C LYS A 199 -0.14 -28.72 24.19
N ALA A 200 0.84 -29.41 23.60
CA ALA A 200 1.95 -28.86 22.80
C ALA A 200 1.55 -28.20 21.45
N ILE A 201 0.29 -27.81 21.24
CA ILE A 201 -0.22 -27.42 19.91
C ILE A 201 -0.72 -25.95 19.87
N HIS A 202 -0.94 -25.30 21.01
CA HIS A 202 -1.56 -23.96 21.06
C HIS A 202 -0.88 -22.99 22.06
N VAL A 203 0.43 -22.81 21.92
CA VAL A 203 1.20 -21.85 22.71
C VAL A 203 0.99 -20.45 22.11
N GLY A 204 0.26 -19.58 22.82
CA GLY A 204 0.22 -18.14 22.49
C GLY A 204 1.52 -17.46 22.95
N THR A 205 1.69 -16.16 22.73
CA THR A 205 2.92 -15.45 23.12
C THR A 205 2.97 -15.02 24.57
N GLY A 206 1.81 -14.90 25.20
CA GLY A 206 1.68 -14.19 26.47
C GLY A 206 1.89 -12.67 26.34
N ILE A 207 1.87 -12.13 25.11
CA ILE A 207 2.02 -10.68 24.84
C ILE A 207 0.65 -10.05 24.56
N GLY A 208 -0.26 -10.76 23.87
CA GLY A 208 -1.52 -10.20 23.40
C GLY A 208 -2.36 -9.48 24.46
N LEU A 209 -2.61 -10.11 25.62
CA LEU A 209 -3.42 -9.49 26.69
C LEU A 209 -2.71 -8.29 27.35
N ALA A 210 -1.38 -8.36 27.51
CA ALA A 210 -0.59 -7.23 28.01
C ALA A 210 -0.67 -6.04 27.03
N LEU A 211 -0.53 -6.29 25.72
CA LEU A 211 -0.70 -5.29 24.66
C LEU A 211 -2.11 -4.69 24.65
N THR A 212 -3.13 -5.54 24.81
CA THR A 212 -4.54 -5.15 24.90
C THR A 212 -4.75 -4.17 26.06
N LYS A 213 -4.19 -4.48 27.23
CA LYS A 213 -4.24 -3.59 28.40
C LYS A 213 -3.55 -2.25 28.14
N SER A 214 -2.36 -2.26 27.53
CA SER A 214 -1.63 -1.02 27.19
C SER A 214 -2.41 -0.13 26.21
N ILE A 215 -3.01 -0.71 25.16
CA ILE A 215 -3.82 0.03 24.19
C ILE A 215 -5.03 0.69 24.88
N ILE A 216 -5.74 -0.07 25.71
CA ILE A 216 -6.91 0.42 26.42
C ILE A 216 -6.53 1.53 27.41
N GLN A 217 -5.39 1.39 28.10
CA GLN A 217 -4.88 2.43 29.01
C GLN A 217 -4.52 3.72 28.27
N LEU A 218 -3.92 3.65 27.09
CA LEU A 218 -3.66 4.84 26.25
C LEU A 218 -4.96 5.52 25.81
N HIS A 219 -6.04 4.77 25.64
CA HIS A 219 -7.37 5.32 25.39
C HIS A 219 -8.08 5.83 26.66
N HIS A 220 -7.36 6.00 27.78
CA HIS A 220 -7.90 6.33 29.11
C HIS A 220 -9.01 5.38 29.58
N GLY A 221 -9.00 4.15 29.10
CA GLY A 221 -9.95 3.10 29.45
C GLY A 221 -9.43 2.13 30.51
N THR A 222 -10.29 1.18 30.87
CA THR A 222 -9.92 0.04 31.73
C THR A 222 -10.34 -1.29 31.11
N ILE A 223 -9.59 -2.34 31.42
CA ILE A 223 -9.95 -3.73 31.09
C ILE A 223 -9.98 -4.56 32.36
N GLU A 224 -11.07 -5.31 32.53
CA GLU A 224 -11.32 -6.22 33.64
C GLU A 224 -11.64 -7.61 33.10
N VAL A 225 -11.48 -8.63 33.94
CA VAL A 225 -11.84 -10.02 33.62
C VAL A 225 -12.71 -10.56 34.75
N GLU A 226 -13.82 -11.17 34.37
CA GLU A 226 -14.68 -11.97 35.25
C GLU A 226 -14.70 -13.40 34.71
N SER A 227 -14.24 -14.37 35.48
CA SER A 227 -14.16 -15.75 35.00
C SER A 227 -14.29 -16.76 36.13
N GLU A 228 -14.93 -17.89 35.83
CA GLU A 228 -15.02 -19.05 36.70
C GLU A 228 -14.59 -20.31 35.93
N LEU A 229 -13.84 -21.20 36.60
CA LEU A 229 -13.33 -22.43 36.01
C LEU A 229 -14.49 -23.30 35.48
N ASN A 230 -14.42 -23.64 34.20
CA ASN A 230 -15.40 -24.40 33.43
C ASN A 230 -16.75 -23.70 33.17
N GLU A 231 -16.91 -22.45 33.56
CA GLU A 231 -18.11 -21.65 33.21
C GLU A 231 -17.83 -20.62 32.09
N GLY A 232 -16.55 -20.33 31.85
CA GLY A 232 -16.10 -19.43 30.80
C GLY A 232 -15.45 -18.15 31.32
N SER A 233 -15.26 -17.18 30.43
CA SER A 233 -14.62 -15.90 30.77
C SER A 233 -15.38 -14.73 30.17
N CYS A 234 -15.30 -13.58 30.82
CA CYS A 234 -15.87 -12.33 30.35
C CYS A 234 -14.83 -11.22 30.50
N PHE A 235 -14.30 -10.75 29.36
CA PHE A 235 -13.40 -9.60 29.32
C PHE A 235 -14.20 -8.33 29.10
N ILE A 236 -14.06 -7.35 30.00
CA ILE A 236 -14.87 -6.14 30.04
C ILE A 236 -13.97 -4.94 29.78
N VAL A 237 -14.17 -4.26 28.65
CA VAL A 237 -13.45 -3.05 28.24
C VAL A 237 -14.34 -1.84 28.47
N LYS A 238 -13.85 -0.85 29.21
CA LYS A 238 -14.54 0.42 29.49
C LYS A 238 -13.76 1.56 28.84
N LEU A 239 -14.41 2.36 28.00
CA LEU A 239 -13.78 3.48 27.28
C LEU A 239 -14.53 4.79 27.52
N PRO A 240 -13.85 5.93 27.61
CA PRO A 240 -14.50 7.24 27.67
C PRO A 240 -15.17 7.58 26.33
N LYS A 241 -16.26 8.35 26.38
CA LYS A 241 -16.97 8.82 25.18
C LYS A 241 -16.38 10.08 24.58
N THR A 242 -15.95 11.01 25.43
CA THR A 242 -15.78 12.41 25.05
C THR A 242 -14.35 12.73 24.66
N ARG A 243 -14.21 13.53 23.59
CA ARG A 243 -12.94 14.11 23.14
C ARG A 243 -12.16 14.82 24.25
N ALA A 244 -12.86 15.47 25.19
CA ALA A 244 -12.28 16.23 26.30
C ALA A 244 -11.27 15.44 27.15
N CYS A 245 -11.38 14.11 27.19
CA CYS A 245 -10.44 13.25 27.89
C CYS A 245 -9.02 13.27 27.29
N PHE A 246 -8.90 13.60 26.00
CA PHE A 246 -7.66 13.55 25.23
C PHE A 246 -7.05 14.92 24.93
N GLU A 247 -7.75 16.02 25.24
CA GLU A 247 -7.32 17.38 24.87
C GLU A 247 -6.02 17.83 25.53
N LYS A 248 -5.63 17.19 26.65
CA LYS A 248 -4.40 17.50 27.39
C LYS A 248 -3.22 16.61 27.00
N ASP A 249 -3.43 15.61 26.15
CA ASP A 249 -2.37 14.70 25.75
C ASP A 249 -1.56 15.30 24.59
N THR A 250 -0.26 15.45 24.82
CA THR A 250 0.68 15.91 23.79
C THR A 250 0.97 14.86 22.72
N GLU A 251 0.56 13.61 22.96
CA GLU A 251 0.82 12.43 22.12
C GLU A 251 -0.44 11.90 21.41
N VAL A 252 -1.46 12.74 21.23
CA VAL A 252 -2.68 12.42 20.48
C VAL A 252 -2.75 13.27 19.21
N VAL A 253 -3.08 12.65 18.08
CA VAL A 253 -3.46 13.32 16.84
C VAL A 253 -4.94 13.09 16.60
N PHE A 254 -5.69 14.17 16.39
CA PHE A 254 -7.08 14.09 15.97
C PHE A 254 -7.16 14.09 14.44
N LEU A 255 -7.84 13.10 13.89
CA LEU A 255 -8.09 12.95 12.46
C LEU A 255 -9.55 13.31 12.13
N GLU A 256 -9.79 13.89 10.95
CA GLU A 256 -11.15 14.20 10.46
C GLU A 256 -11.92 12.94 10.06
N SER A 257 -11.22 11.87 9.69
CA SER A 257 -11.79 10.57 9.31
C SER A 257 -10.86 9.43 9.71
N PRO A 258 -11.37 8.20 9.91
CA PRO A 258 -10.54 7.04 10.21
C PRO A 258 -9.52 6.81 9.10
N GLU A 259 -8.23 6.70 9.45
CA GLU A 259 -7.23 6.17 8.52
C GLU A 259 -7.53 4.68 8.30
N LYS A 260 -8.12 4.35 7.15
CA LYS A 260 -8.25 2.96 6.71
C LYS A 260 -6.91 2.49 6.15
N GLU A 261 -6.07 1.87 6.98
CA GLU A 261 -4.99 1.06 6.43
C GLU A 261 -5.59 -0.06 5.57
N PRO A 262 -4.97 -0.44 4.44
CA PRO A 262 -5.40 -1.61 3.70
C PRO A 262 -5.26 -2.81 4.64
N MET A 263 -6.39 -3.35 5.10
CA MET A 263 -6.43 -4.57 5.89
C MET A 263 -5.70 -5.68 5.14
N ILE A 264 -4.43 -5.88 5.43
CA ILE A 264 -3.87 -7.22 5.36
C ILE A 264 -4.64 -7.94 6.45
N GLN A 265 -5.47 -8.90 6.08
CA GLN A 265 -6.03 -9.84 7.05
C GLN A 265 -4.84 -10.44 7.81
N GLU A 266 -4.50 -9.86 8.95
CA GLU A 266 -3.75 -10.55 9.98
C GLU A 266 -4.69 -11.66 10.43
N SER A 267 -4.59 -12.80 9.76
CA SER A 267 -5.22 -14.04 10.15
C SER A 267 -4.66 -14.44 11.51
N THR A 268 -5.17 -13.80 12.57
CA THR A 268 -4.97 -14.13 13.98
C THR A 268 -5.62 -15.44 14.35
N ILE A 269 -6.43 -16.00 13.45
CA ILE A 269 -6.86 -17.39 13.50
C ILE A 269 -6.02 -18.20 12.51
N PRO A 270 -5.30 -19.23 12.96
CA PRO A 270 -4.70 -20.19 12.04
C PRO A 270 -5.83 -20.98 11.40
N ASP A 271 -6.25 -20.58 10.20
CA ASP A 271 -7.22 -21.32 9.40
C ASP A 271 -6.73 -22.75 9.16
N GLU A 272 -7.38 -23.71 9.80
CA GLU A 272 -7.12 -25.14 9.56
C GLU A 272 -7.99 -25.72 8.44
N ASN A 273 -9.09 -25.07 8.00
CA ASN A 273 -9.93 -25.65 6.93
C ASN A 273 -10.58 -24.65 5.96
N PHE A 274 -9.97 -23.50 5.64
CA PHE A 274 -10.34 -22.77 4.42
C PHE A 274 -9.79 -23.49 3.17
N MET A 275 -10.29 -24.71 2.96
CA MET A 275 -10.33 -25.34 1.66
C MET A 275 -11.67 -24.98 1.04
N GLU A 276 -11.71 -23.88 0.30
CA GLU A 276 -12.52 -23.88 -0.91
C GLU A 276 -11.66 -23.48 -2.10
N LYS A 277 -11.89 -24.25 -3.16
CA LYS A 277 -11.26 -24.22 -4.46
C LYS A 277 -11.48 -22.85 -5.09
N ASP A 278 -10.49 -21.98 -4.99
CA ASP A 278 -10.30 -20.96 -6.01
C ASP A 278 -9.37 -21.51 -7.09
N ASP A 279 -9.91 -22.53 -7.78
CA ASP A 279 -9.41 -23.06 -9.06
C ASP A 279 -9.82 -22.12 -10.20
N SER A 280 -9.94 -20.81 -9.94
CA SER A 280 -9.90 -19.81 -10.99
C SER A 280 -8.46 -19.76 -11.50
N MET A 281 -8.18 -20.66 -12.45
CA MET A 281 -7.18 -20.45 -13.48
C MET A 281 -7.10 -18.96 -13.80
N PHE A 282 -5.90 -18.41 -13.61
CA PHE A 282 -5.52 -17.04 -13.91
C PHE A 282 -6.18 -16.52 -15.21
N GLU A 283 -7.34 -15.87 -15.10
CA GLU A 283 -7.72 -14.89 -16.11
C GLU A 283 -6.78 -13.72 -15.92
N THR A 284 -5.70 -13.74 -16.69
CA THR A 284 -4.84 -12.59 -16.92
C THR A 284 -5.47 -11.80 -18.06
N PRO A 285 -6.09 -10.63 -17.82
CA PRO A 285 -6.31 -9.70 -18.92
C PRO A 285 -5.00 -8.95 -19.14
N LEU A 286 -4.32 -9.33 -20.22
CA LEU A 286 -3.73 -8.40 -21.20
C LEU A 286 -2.55 -7.52 -20.72
N ILE A 287 -1.37 -8.13 -20.54
CA ILE A 287 -0.19 -7.56 -21.21
C ILE A 287 -0.17 -8.23 -22.57
N ASP A 288 -0.48 -7.47 -23.63
CA ASP A 288 -0.52 -8.01 -24.98
C ASP A 288 0.83 -8.67 -25.30
N ARG A 289 0.85 -10.00 -25.50
CA ARG A 289 2.07 -10.76 -25.82
C ARG A 289 2.77 -10.28 -27.10
N ARG A 290 2.14 -9.34 -27.83
CA ARG A 290 2.61 -8.74 -29.07
C ARG A 290 3.59 -7.58 -28.86
N GLU A 291 3.63 -6.96 -27.68
CA GLU A 291 4.70 -6.04 -27.29
C GLU A 291 5.65 -6.79 -26.35
N GLY A 292 6.96 -6.77 -26.61
CA GLY A 292 7.96 -7.54 -25.86
C GLY A 292 7.85 -7.39 -24.33
N LYS A 293 8.38 -8.38 -23.60
CA LYS A 293 8.36 -8.37 -22.11
C LYS A 293 8.90 -7.04 -21.59
N ARG A 294 8.08 -6.34 -20.81
CA ARG A 294 8.44 -5.09 -20.12
C ARG A 294 9.59 -5.34 -19.14
N LYS A 295 10.43 -4.32 -18.91
CA LYS A 295 11.61 -4.45 -18.05
C LYS A 295 11.29 -4.05 -16.61
N VAL A 296 11.69 -4.89 -15.66
CA VAL A 296 11.67 -4.57 -14.22
C VAL A 296 13.09 -4.59 -13.67
N LEU A 297 13.45 -3.56 -12.90
CA LEU A 297 14.69 -3.53 -12.13
C LEU A 297 14.39 -3.94 -10.68
N LEU A 298 15.05 -4.98 -10.21
CA LEU A 298 14.99 -5.46 -8.83
C LEU A 298 16.26 -5.04 -8.09
N VAL A 299 16.12 -4.33 -6.97
CA VAL A 299 17.25 -3.84 -6.16
C VAL A 299 17.13 -4.38 -4.75
N GLU A 300 18.02 -5.30 -4.37
CA GLU A 300 17.98 -6.00 -3.09
C GLU A 300 19.39 -6.49 -2.77
N ASP A 301 19.87 -6.24 -1.54
CA ASP A 301 21.22 -6.61 -1.11
C ASP A 301 21.30 -8.07 -0.65
N ASN A 302 20.19 -8.65 -0.19
CA ASN A 302 20.10 -10.07 0.10
C ASN A 302 19.99 -10.91 -1.19
N VAL A 303 21.06 -11.65 -1.50
CA VAL A 303 21.18 -12.49 -2.70
C VAL A 303 20.05 -13.52 -2.83
N GLU A 304 19.62 -14.13 -1.72
CA GLU A 304 18.54 -15.12 -1.73
C GLU A 304 17.20 -14.45 -2.03
N LEU A 305 16.92 -13.29 -1.42
CA LEU A 305 15.66 -12.57 -1.63
C LEU A 305 15.59 -12.00 -3.05
N LEU A 306 16.71 -11.52 -3.57
CA LEU A 306 16.84 -11.13 -4.96
C LEU A 306 16.56 -12.30 -5.92
N HIS A 307 16.99 -13.53 -5.58
CA HIS A 307 16.69 -14.72 -6.35
C HIS A 307 15.19 -15.06 -6.33
N VAL A 308 14.55 -14.99 -5.15
CA VAL A 308 13.10 -15.17 -5.01
C VAL A 308 12.33 -14.14 -5.83
N LEU A 309 12.67 -12.86 -5.71
CA LEU A 309 12.05 -11.80 -6.51
C LEU A 309 12.25 -12.04 -8.00
N LYS A 310 13.44 -12.49 -8.41
CA LYS A 310 13.70 -12.86 -9.81
C LYS A 310 12.79 -13.99 -10.28
N GLU A 311 12.60 -15.05 -9.48
CA GLU A 311 11.69 -16.16 -9.82
C GLU A 311 10.24 -15.67 -9.97
N ILE A 312 9.76 -14.86 -9.02
CA ILE A 312 8.42 -14.26 -9.02
C ILE A 312 8.18 -13.43 -10.30
N PHE A 313 9.12 -12.57 -10.69
CA PHE A 313 8.93 -11.62 -11.79
C PHE A 313 9.31 -12.15 -13.19
N SER A 314 10.17 -13.16 -13.30
CA SER A 314 10.70 -13.63 -14.60
C SER A 314 9.63 -14.22 -15.54
N SER A 315 8.52 -14.69 -14.97
CA SER A 315 7.38 -15.20 -15.74
C SER A 315 6.75 -14.11 -16.62
N LEU A 316 6.64 -12.88 -16.10
CA LEU A 316 5.93 -11.76 -16.73
C LEU A 316 6.86 -10.68 -17.31
N TYR A 317 8.07 -10.51 -16.76
CA TYR A 317 8.96 -9.38 -17.06
C TYR A 317 10.33 -9.83 -17.57
N GLN A 318 11.03 -8.91 -18.25
CA GLN A 318 12.48 -8.97 -18.40
C GLN A 318 13.11 -8.40 -17.13
N VAL A 319 13.83 -9.22 -16.38
CA VAL A 319 14.37 -8.84 -15.07
C VAL A 319 15.81 -8.35 -15.19
N VAL A 320 16.07 -7.16 -14.67
CA VAL A 320 17.40 -6.59 -14.38
C VAL A 320 17.57 -6.55 -12.88
N THR A 321 18.78 -6.81 -12.37
CA THR A 321 19.05 -6.90 -10.94
C THR A 321 20.18 -5.97 -10.52
N ALA A 322 20.14 -5.48 -9.28
CA ALA A 322 21.21 -4.72 -8.63
C ALA A 322 21.28 -5.07 -7.13
N ALA A 323 22.46 -4.97 -6.53
CA ALA A 323 22.71 -5.38 -5.14
C ALA A 323 22.65 -4.23 -4.12
N ASN A 324 22.49 -2.98 -4.55
CA ASN A 324 22.35 -1.80 -3.68
C ASN A 324 21.80 -0.61 -4.48
N GLY A 325 21.45 0.49 -3.80
CA GLY A 325 20.86 1.67 -4.44
C GLY A 325 21.78 2.39 -5.44
N GLU A 326 23.11 2.28 -5.31
CA GLU A 326 24.05 2.93 -6.23
C GLU A 326 24.11 2.16 -7.57
N GLU A 327 24.22 0.84 -7.49
CA GLU A 327 24.13 -0.04 -8.65
C GLU A 327 22.73 0.06 -9.29
N GLY A 328 21.68 0.07 -8.47
CA GLY A 328 20.30 0.24 -8.93
C GLY A 328 20.11 1.54 -9.72
N LEU A 329 20.67 2.65 -9.22
CA LEU A 329 20.65 3.93 -9.95
C LEU A 329 21.40 3.84 -11.28
N LYS A 330 22.58 3.21 -11.32
CA LYS A 330 23.36 3.00 -12.56
C LYS A 330 22.58 2.17 -13.58
N GLN A 331 21.94 1.08 -13.13
CA GLN A 331 21.12 0.22 -13.98
C GLN A 331 19.85 0.95 -14.46
N ALA A 332 19.23 1.78 -13.63
CA ALA A 332 18.08 2.59 -14.04
C ALA A 332 18.42 3.54 -15.21
N PHE A 333 19.64 4.13 -15.21
CA PHE A 333 20.12 4.93 -16.34
C PHE A 333 20.44 4.11 -17.59
N ALA A 334 21.05 2.94 -17.43
CA ALA A 334 21.49 2.12 -18.55
C ALA A 334 20.32 1.41 -19.25
N GLU A 335 19.40 0.84 -18.48
CA GLU A 335 18.37 -0.06 -19.00
C GLU A 335 17.00 0.60 -19.20
N VAL A 336 16.76 1.75 -18.53
CA VAL A 336 15.51 2.52 -18.51
C VAL A 336 14.30 1.59 -18.29
N PRO A 337 14.18 0.97 -17.10
CA PRO A 337 13.13 -0.01 -16.83
C PRO A 337 11.73 0.61 -16.82
N ASP A 338 10.70 -0.20 -17.07
CA ASP A 338 9.30 0.20 -16.96
C ASP A 338 8.81 0.26 -15.50
N LEU A 339 9.53 -0.39 -14.58
CA LEU A 339 9.24 -0.47 -13.14
C LEU A 339 10.51 -0.76 -12.33
N ILE A 340 10.60 -0.18 -11.13
CA ILE A 340 11.66 -0.48 -10.17
C ILE A 340 11.02 -1.04 -8.89
N VAL A 341 11.52 -2.17 -8.40
CA VAL A 341 11.19 -2.72 -7.08
C VAL A 341 12.48 -2.74 -6.26
N SER A 342 12.49 -2.08 -5.11
CA SER A 342 13.71 -1.91 -4.31
C SER A 342 13.45 -2.12 -2.83
N ASP A 343 14.39 -2.75 -2.13
CA ASP A 343 14.40 -2.67 -0.67
C ASP A 343 14.64 -1.24 -0.19
N VAL A 344 14.13 -0.89 0.99
CA VAL A 344 14.35 0.41 1.64
C VAL A 344 15.75 0.49 2.23
N MET A 345 16.17 -0.54 2.96
CA MET A 345 17.41 -0.57 3.72
C MET A 345 18.45 -1.43 3.01
N MET A 346 19.51 -0.80 2.50
CA MET A 346 20.60 -1.49 1.81
C MET A 346 21.93 -0.75 2.10
N PRO A 347 23.08 -1.43 2.03
CA PRO A 347 24.39 -0.80 2.18
C PRO A 347 24.69 0.16 1.01
N ILE A 348 25.67 1.05 1.22
CA ILE A 348 26.18 2.04 0.23
C ILE A 348 25.18 3.16 -0.08
N MET A 349 24.00 2.80 -0.57
CA MET A 349 22.90 3.73 -0.85
C MET A 349 21.58 3.01 -0.57
N THR A 350 20.74 3.66 0.24
CA THR A 350 19.42 3.14 0.59
C THR A 350 18.47 3.24 -0.61
N GLY A 351 17.41 2.42 -0.62
CA GLY A 351 16.39 2.49 -1.66
C GLY A 351 15.64 3.84 -1.66
N THR A 352 15.51 4.48 -0.50
CA THR A 352 14.88 5.80 -0.40
C THR A 352 15.74 6.91 -0.99
N GLU A 353 17.07 6.87 -0.79
CA GLU A 353 18.00 7.81 -1.44
C GLU A 353 18.03 7.60 -2.95
N MET A 354 18.04 6.34 -3.41
CA MET A 354 17.93 6.00 -4.82
C MET A 354 16.61 6.53 -5.41
N CYS A 355 15.48 6.29 -4.75
CA CYS A 355 14.17 6.80 -5.16
C CYS A 355 14.20 8.32 -5.31
N LEU A 356 14.73 9.04 -4.33
CA LEU A 356 14.82 10.50 -4.38
C LEU A 356 15.69 10.99 -5.54
N LYS A 357 16.83 10.35 -5.81
CA LYS A 357 17.69 10.67 -6.96
C LYS A 357 16.99 10.41 -8.29
N ILE A 358 16.23 9.32 -8.40
CA ILE A 358 15.46 8.99 -9.60
C ILE A 358 14.33 10.00 -9.81
N LYS A 359 13.54 10.29 -8.77
CA LYS A 359 12.39 11.20 -8.83
C LYS A 359 12.77 12.65 -9.06
N ASN A 360 14.00 13.06 -8.71
CA ASN A 360 14.56 14.37 -9.02
C ASN A 360 15.30 14.44 -10.36
N ASN A 361 15.42 13.33 -11.10
CA ASN A 361 16.09 13.30 -12.39
C ASN A 361 15.08 13.27 -13.54
N ILE A 362 15.08 14.29 -14.41
CA ILE A 362 14.16 14.38 -15.55
C ILE A 362 14.18 13.13 -16.46
N ASN A 363 15.30 12.42 -16.54
CA ASN A 363 15.43 11.22 -17.38
C ASN A 363 14.71 10.01 -16.78
N LEU A 364 14.54 9.94 -15.46
CA LEU A 364 14.07 8.74 -14.77
C LEU A 364 12.84 8.96 -13.87
N CYS A 365 12.51 10.22 -13.55
CA CYS A 365 11.47 10.57 -12.57
C CYS A 365 10.08 10.02 -12.90
N HIS A 366 9.88 9.72 -14.18
CA HIS A 366 8.67 9.17 -14.70
C HIS A 366 8.54 7.67 -14.37
N ILE A 367 9.61 6.92 -14.09
CA ILE A 367 9.56 5.48 -13.83
C ILE A 367 8.88 5.21 -12.46
N PRO A 368 7.91 4.27 -12.39
CA PRO A 368 7.27 3.90 -11.13
C PRO A 368 8.24 3.11 -10.24
N ILE A 369 8.23 3.40 -8.94
CA ILE A 369 9.08 2.76 -7.92
C ILE A 369 8.20 2.19 -6.81
N VAL A 370 8.36 0.89 -6.55
CA VAL A 370 7.75 0.19 -5.40
C VAL A 370 8.85 -0.11 -4.38
N LEU A 371 8.67 0.36 -3.15
CA LEU A 371 9.61 0.12 -2.08
C LEU A 371 9.15 -1.02 -1.17
N LEU A 372 10.02 -2.00 -0.96
CA LEU A 372 9.84 -3.08 0.01
C LEU A 372 10.38 -2.60 1.36
N THR A 373 9.56 -2.60 2.41
CA THR A 373 9.91 -2.03 3.71
C THR A 373 9.71 -3.02 4.84
N ALA A 374 10.57 -2.98 5.86
CA ALA A 374 10.40 -3.71 7.12
C ALA A 374 9.64 -2.90 8.20
N LEU A 375 9.11 -1.72 7.86
CA LEU A 375 8.53 -0.79 8.82
C LEU A 375 7.01 -0.71 8.66
N ASP A 376 6.28 -0.98 9.74
CA ASP A 376 4.81 -0.99 9.75
C ASP A 376 4.19 0.34 10.27
N THR A 377 4.99 1.39 10.53
CA THR A 377 4.46 2.64 11.11
C THR A 377 4.22 3.72 10.07
N VAL A 378 3.04 4.32 10.18
CA VAL A 378 2.54 5.40 9.32
C VAL A 378 3.50 6.60 9.25
N ASP A 379 4.20 6.97 10.33
CA ASP A 379 5.08 8.17 10.32
C ASP A 379 6.33 8.00 9.44
N GLN A 380 6.88 6.79 9.37
CA GLN A 380 8.03 6.48 8.51
C GLN A 380 7.59 6.18 7.06
N ASN A 381 6.37 5.66 6.87
CA ASN A 381 5.74 5.53 5.55
C ASN A 381 5.33 6.90 4.98
N ILE A 382 4.90 7.87 5.80
CA ILE A 382 4.65 9.26 5.40
C ILE A 382 5.96 9.93 4.97
N GLU A 383 7.07 9.71 5.69
CA GLU A 383 8.37 10.23 5.29
C GLU A 383 8.89 9.57 3.99
N GLY A 384 8.56 8.29 3.77
CA GLY A 384 8.74 7.59 2.51
C GLY A 384 7.91 8.20 1.37
N LEU A 385 6.59 8.30 1.53
CA LEU A 385 5.66 8.85 0.53
C LEU A 385 6.03 10.30 0.15
N ARG A 386 6.51 11.10 1.12
CA ARG A 386 7.06 12.45 0.87
C ARG A 386 8.32 12.45 -0.01
N ARG A 387 9.02 11.32 -0.18
CA ARG A 387 10.21 11.16 -1.03
C ARG A 387 9.89 10.66 -2.45
N GLY A 388 8.61 10.43 -2.77
CA GLY A 388 8.11 10.31 -4.15
C GLY A 388 8.02 8.90 -4.73
N ALA A 389 8.04 7.83 -3.93
CA ALA A 389 7.75 6.48 -4.42
C ALA A 389 6.25 6.30 -4.73
N ASP A 390 5.92 5.38 -5.62
CA ASP A 390 4.55 5.18 -6.12
C ASP A 390 3.77 4.15 -5.27
N ASP A 391 4.46 3.23 -4.59
CA ASP A 391 3.85 2.28 -3.66
C ASP A 391 4.87 1.76 -2.61
N TYR A 392 4.35 1.27 -1.48
CA TYR A 392 5.10 0.64 -0.39
C TYR A 392 4.48 -0.72 -0.04
N ILE A 393 5.33 -1.73 0.12
CA ILE A 393 4.92 -3.09 0.48
C ILE A 393 5.75 -3.58 1.67
N THR A 394 5.09 -4.02 2.73
CA THR A 394 5.74 -4.51 3.93
C THR A 394 6.29 -5.93 3.76
N LYS A 395 7.51 -6.17 4.23
CA LYS A 395 8.13 -7.48 4.38
C LYS A 395 7.70 -8.10 5.73
N PRO A 396 7.35 -9.39 5.77
CA PRO A 396 7.23 -10.33 4.65
C PRO A 396 5.95 -10.08 3.82
N PHE A 397 6.13 -10.08 2.50
CA PHE A 397 5.09 -9.81 1.51
C PHE A 397 4.50 -11.09 0.92
N ASN A 398 3.27 -11.01 0.43
CA ASN A 398 2.68 -12.05 -0.40
C ASN A 398 3.03 -11.81 -1.88
N ALA A 399 3.53 -12.84 -2.56
CA ALA A 399 4.00 -12.70 -3.94
C ALA A 399 2.89 -12.26 -4.92
N LYS A 400 1.65 -12.72 -4.72
CA LYS A 400 0.51 -12.35 -5.57
C LYS A 400 0.13 -10.87 -5.42
N ILE A 401 0.12 -10.37 -4.17
CA ILE A 401 -0.15 -8.95 -3.89
C ILE A 401 0.91 -8.07 -4.54
N LEU A 402 2.19 -8.43 -4.40
CA LEU A 402 3.31 -7.71 -5.00
C LEU A 402 3.16 -7.61 -6.53
N ILE A 403 2.97 -8.74 -7.23
CA ILE A 403 2.79 -8.73 -8.69
C ILE A 403 1.57 -7.88 -9.09
N THR A 404 0.45 -8.01 -8.38
CA THR A 404 -0.79 -7.32 -8.73
C THR A 404 -0.64 -5.81 -8.63
N ARG A 405 -0.01 -5.31 -7.55
CA ARG A 405 0.29 -3.88 -7.38
C ARG A 405 1.21 -3.36 -8.47
N CYS A 406 2.29 -4.08 -8.77
CA CYS A 406 3.21 -3.75 -9.86
C CYS A 406 2.50 -3.69 -11.22
N ASN A 407 1.67 -4.68 -11.54
CA ASN A 407 0.89 -4.71 -12.79
C ASN A 407 -0.08 -3.53 -12.88
N ASN A 408 -0.72 -3.16 -11.78
CA ASN A 408 -1.66 -2.03 -11.74
C ASN A 408 -0.95 -0.70 -12.00
N LEU A 409 0.24 -0.48 -11.45
CA LEU A 409 1.03 0.74 -11.72
C LEU A 409 1.37 0.87 -13.20
N ILE A 410 1.85 -0.21 -13.83
CA ILE A 410 2.17 -0.22 -15.26
C ILE A 410 0.91 -0.03 -16.10
N ARG A 411 -0.18 -0.74 -15.77
CA ARG A 411 -1.46 -0.63 -16.49
C ARG A 411 -2.02 0.78 -16.43
N ASN A 412 -2.04 1.42 -15.25
CA ASN A 412 -2.53 2.78 -15.10
C ASN A 412 -1.71 3.74 -15.98
N ARG A 413 -0.40 3.54 -16.05
CA ARG A 413 0.47 4.30 -16.94
C ARG A 413 0.13 4.10 -18.42
N LEU A 414 -0.04 2.86 -18.87
CA LEU A 414 -0.40 2.56 -20.26
C LEU A 414 -1.78 3.10 -20.63
N LEU A 415 -2.73 3.04 -19.70
CA LEU A 415 -4.05 3.64 -19.86
C LEU A 415 -3.96 5.16 -20.00
N MET A 416 -3.12 5.82 -19.20
CA MET A 416 -2.88 7.26 -19.34
C MET A 416 -2.25 7.61 -20.69
N GLN A 417 -1.24 6.86 -21.13
CA GLN A 417 -0.60 7.06 -22.45
C GLN A 417 -1.59 6.83 -23.61
N SER A 418 -2.37 5.75 -23.57
CA SER A 418 -3.32 5.42 -24.63
C SER A 418 -4.51 6.37 -24.69
N ARG A 419 -4.99 6.89 -23.55
CA ARG A 419 -5.97 7.97 -23.51
C ARG A 419 -5.42 9.23 -24.16
N PHE A 420 -4.16 9.59 -23.92
CA PHE A 420 -3.53 10.70 -24.63
C PHE A 420 -3.40 10.47 -26.13
N ALA A 421 -3.18 9.22 -26.54
CA ALA A 421 -3.08 8.88 -27.95
C ALA A 421 -4.42 8.93 -28.70
N LYS A 422 -5.54 8.67 -28.00
CA LYS A 422 -6.88 8.52 -28.61
C LYS A 422 -7.83 9.69 -28.34
N ASP A 423 -7.91 10.16 -27.10
CA ASP A 423 -8.83 11.21 -26.68
C ASP A 423 -8.06 12.52 -26.50
N GLN A 424 -8.44 13.52 -27.30
CA GLN A 424 -7.90 14.88 -27.33
C GLN A 424 -8.23 15.66 -26.05
N ILE A 425 -7.91 15.12 -24.88
CA ILE A 425 -8.15 15.77 -23.61
C ILE A 425 -7.07 16.81 -23.39
N SER A 426 -7.55 18.04 -23.23
CA SER A 426 -6.79 19.23 -22.93
C SER A 426 -6.64 19.35 -21.43
N GLU A 427 -5.67 18.67 -20.83
CA GLU A 427 -5.15 19.09 -19.52
C GLU A 427 -3.81 18.39 -19.26
N VAL A 428 -2.76 19.21 -19.15
CA VAL A 428 -1.41 18.79 -18.76
C VAL A 428 -1.41 18.15 -17.36
N ASP A 429 -2.47 18.42 -16.59
CA ASP A 429 -2.70 17.92 -15.23
C ASP A 429 -2.91 16.40 -15.12
N LEU A 430 -3.37 15.73 -16.17
CA LEU A 430 -3.63 14.27 -16.14
C LEU A 430 -2.39 13.40 -16.43
N LEU A 431 -1.31 13.97 -16.98
CA LEU A 431 -0.11 13.20 -17.41
C LEU A 431 1.04 13.23 -16.42
N ALA A 432 1.05 14.22 -15.55
CA ALA A 432 2.18 14.45 -14.68
C ALA A 432 1.98 13.72 -13.36
N ALA A 433 2.52 12.50 -13.26
CA ALA A 433 2.66 11.82 -11.97
C ALA A 433 3.53 12.64 -10.99
N ASN A 434 4.35 13.56 -11.51
CA ASN A 434 5.27 14.39 -10.74
C ASN A 434 5.30 15.84 -11.30
N PRO A 435 5.38 16.89 -10.44
CA PRO A 435 5.53 18.30 -10.85
C PRO A 435 6.61 18.59 -11.91
N ILE A 436 7.69 17.82 -11.94
CA ILE A 436 8.77 17.95 -12.93
C ILE A 436 8.27 17.62 -14.34
N ASP A 437 7.47 16.55 -14.48
CA ASP A 437 6.90 16.13 -15.77
C ASP A 437 5.86 17.12 -16.27
N LYS A 438 5.08 17.72 -15.36
CA LYS A 438 4.13 18.80 -15.67
C LYS A 438 4.86 20.01 -16.27
N SER A 439 5.88 20.50 -15.56
CA SER A 439 6.68 21.64 -15.98
C SER A 439 7.36 21.41 -17.34
N PHE A 440 7.81 20.17 -17.60
CA PHE A 440 8.35 19.80 -18.89
C PHE A 440 7.31 19.89 -20.02
N LEU A 441 6.14 19.27 -19.86
CA LEU A 441 5.07 19.31 -20.87
C LEU A 441 4.54 20.73 -21.10
N ASP A 442 4.41 21.53 -20.04
CA ASP A 442 4.01 22.94 -20.15
C ASP A 442 5.04 23.75 -20.97
N LYS A 443 6.34 23.52 -20.76
CA LYS A 443 7.39 24.16 -21.55
C LYS A 443 7.35 23.73 -23.01
N VAL A 444 7.18 22.43 -23.26
CA VAL A 444 7.00 21.89 -24.61
C VAL A 444 5.86 22.60 -25.32
N ILE A 445 4.67 22.65 -24.72
CA ILE A 445 3.48 23.26 -25.33
C ILE A 445 3.74 24.73 -25.63
N LYS A 446 4.36 25.48 -24.72
CA LYS A 446 4.74 26.88 -24.94
C LYS A 446 5.70 27.07 -26.12
N VAL A 447 6.71 26.21 -26.26
CA VAL A 447 7.65 26.27 -27.39
C VAL A 447 6.94 25.93 -28.69
N VAL A 448 6.14 24.87 -28.72
CA VAL A 448 5.37 24.49 -29.91
C VAL A 448 4.39 25.60 -30.30
N ASP A 449 3.76 26.26 -29.33
CA ASP A 449 2.86 27.38 -29.57
C ASP A 449 3.57 28.62 -30.11
N LYS A 450 4.79 28.89 -29.65
CA LYS A 450 5.65 29.98 -30.13
C LYS A 450 6.05 29.79 -31.60
N TYR A 451 6.21 28.55 -32.05
CA TYR A 451 6.65 28.20 -33.42
C TYR A 451 5.55 27.51 -34.24
N VAL A 452 4.28 27.75 -33.90
CA VAL A 452 3.17 26.99 -34.48
C VAL A 452 2.94 27.31 -35.96
N ASP A 453 3.26 28.53 -36.38
CA ASP A 453 3.15 29.06 -37.74
C ASP A 453 4.39 28.80 -38.60
N ASN A 454 5.48 28.32 -38.00
CA ASN A 454 6.74 28.08 -38.69
C ASN A 454 6.78 26.69 -39.35
N GLU A 455 6.91 26.64 -40.67
CA GLU A 455 7.03 25.41 -41.46
C GLU A 455 8.35 24.66 -41.20
N ASP A 456 9.43 25.39 -40.92
CA ASP A 456 10.77 24.84 -40.68
C ASP A 456 10.98 24.37 -39.24
N PHE A 457 9.94 24.42 -38.39
CA PHE A 457 10.03 23.98 -37.00
C PHE A 457 10.25 22.47 -36.91
N ASP A 458 11.45 22.07 -36.48
CA ASP A 458 11.86 20.68 -36.35
C ASP A 458 12.25 20.30 -34.91
N ILE A 459 12.59 19.02 -34.72
CA ILE A 459 13.06 18.51 -33.42
C ILE A 459 14.36 19.20 -32.99
N GLY A 460 15.20 19.65 -33.93
CA GLY A 460 16.43 20.38 -33.63
C GLY A 460 16.17 21.69 -32.89
N ILE A 461 15.22 22.49 -33.37
CA ILE A 461 14.81 23.75 -32.73
C ILE A 461 14.16 23.46 -31.37
N LEU A 462 13.29 22.45 -31.29
CA LEU A 462 12.69 22.04 -30.01
C LEU A 462 13.76 21.62 -28.98
N CYS A 463 14.78 20.88 -29.40
CA CYS A 463 15.91 20.51 -28.56
C CYS A 463 16.70 21.72 -28.05
N GLN A 464 16.94 22.72 -28.90
CA GLN A 464 17.66 23.94 -28.54
C GLN A 464 16.88 24.78 -27.51
N GLU A 465 15.58 24.99 -27.75
CA GLU A 465 14.72 25.78 -26.84
C GLU A 465 14.52 25.09 -25.48
N LEU A 466 14.51 23.76 -25.45
CA LEU A 466 14.40 22.99 -24.21
C LEU A 466 15.75 22.73 -23.52
N GLY A 467 16.88 22.98 -24.19
CA GLY A 467 18.21 22.63 -23.70
C GLY A 467 18.42 21.13 -23.53
N MET A 468 17.79 20.30 -24.36
CA MET A 468 17.80 18.83 -24.23
C MET A 468 18.36 18.14 -25.48
N GLY A 469 19.16 17.09 -25.28
CA GLY A 469 19.62 16.23 -26.37
C GLY A 469 18.49 15.45 -27.04
N ARG A 470 18.59 15.21 -28.35
CA ARG A 470 17.55 14.53 -29.16
C ARG A 470 17.10 13.19 -28.58
N THR A 471 18.05 12.32 -28.22
CA THR A 471 17.74 10.99 -27.68
C THR A 471 16.91 11.08 -26.41
N LEU A 472 17.28 11.97 -25.50
CA LEU A 472 16.57 12.16 -24.25
C LEU A 472 15.15 12.68 -24.48
N LEU A 473 15.00 13.67 -25.37
CA LEU A 473 13.70 14.21 -25.75
C LEU A 473 12.77 13.10 -26.26
N HIS A 474 13.26 12.28 -27.20
CA HIS A 474 12.49 11.16 -27.75
C HIS A 474 12.06 10.14 -26.69
N THR A 475 13.00 9.69 -25.85
CA THR A 475 12.70 8.73 -24.78
C THR A 475 11.68 9.30 -23.79
N LYS A 476 11.83 10.58 -23.42
CA LYS A 476 10.92 11.25 -22.49
C LYS A 476 9.51 11.40 -23.04
N PHE A 477 9.37 11.83 -24.30
CA PHE A 477 8.07 11.92 -24.96
C PHE A 477 7.39 10.57 -25.05
N LYS A 478 8.11 9.53 -25.48
CA LYS A 478 7.57 8.17 -25.57
C LYS A 478 7.13 7.66 -24.20
N ALA A 479 7.91 7.94 -23.15
CA ALA A 479 7.60 7.49 -21.80
C ALA A 479 6.44 8.22 -21.11
N LEU A 480 6.15 9.47 -21.52
CA LEU A 480 5.03 10.26 -20.98
C LEU A 480 3.76 10.14 -21.81
N THR A 481 3.88 10.24 -23.14
CA THR A 481 2.75 10.38 -24.07
C THR A 481 2.49 9.13 -24.90
N GLY A 482 3.42 8.17 -24.91
CA GLY A 482 3.38 7.02 -25.82
C GLY A 482 3.76 7.35 -27.27
N MET A 483 3.99 8.63 -27.60
CA MET A 483 4.24 9.14 -28.94
C MET A 483 5.65 9.69 -29.11
N THR A 484 6.06 9.86 -30.36
CA THR A 484 7.28 10.62 -30.71
C THR A 484 7.03 12.13 -30.62
N PRO A 485 8.09 12.96 -30.43
CA PRO A 485 7.96 14.42 -30.45
C PRO A 485 7.28 14.95 -31.72
N ASN A 486 7.57 14.37 -32.89
CA ASN A 486 6.95 14.78 -34.15
C ASN A 486 5.44 14.50 -34.20
N GLU A 487 5.02 13.32 -33.74
CA GLU A 487 3.60 12.97 -33.64
C GLU A 487 2.88 13.90 -32.67
N PHE A 488 3.52 14.26 -31.55
CA PHE A 488 2.97 15.21 -30.60
C PHE A 488 2.79 16.60 -31.21
N ILE A 489 3.81 17.15 -31.88
CA ILE A 489 3.72 18.45 -32.56
C ILE A 489 2.59 18.44 -33.59
N LEU A 490 2.52 17.39 -34.41
CA LEU A 490 1.48 17.22 -35.42
C LEU A 490 0.08 17.19 -34.78
N ASN A 491 -0.10 16.39 -33.73
CA ASN A 491 -1.38 16.29 -33.03
C ASN A 491 -1.79 17.62 -32.38
N HIS A 492 -0.83 18.37 -31.83
CA HIS A 492 -1.07 19.69 -31.26
C HIS A 492 -1.51 20.71 -32.33
N ARG A 493 -0.83 20.74 -33.48
CA ARG A 493 -1.22 21.57 -34.64
C ARG A 493 -2.62 21.20 -35.14
N LEU A 494 -2.92 19.90 -35.30
CA LEU A 494 -4.24 19.42 -35.71
C LEU A 494 -5.35 19.75 -34.71
N LYS A 495 -5.04 19.82 -33.41
CA LYS A 495 -5.98 20.25 -32.37
C LYS A 495 -6.27 21.75 -32.45
N LYS A 496 -5.25 22.60 -32.65
CA LYS A 496 -5.47 24.02 -32.93
C LYS A 496 -6.30 24.22 -34.21
N ALA A 497 -6.04 23.41 -35.24
CA ALA A 497 -6.84 23.43 -36.46
C ALA A 497 -8.31 23.11 -36.21
N SER A 498 -8.62 22.10 -35.39
CA SER A 498 -10.02 21.74 -35.09
C SER A 498 -10.76 22.84 -34.32
N LEU A 499 -10.06 23.54 -33.41
CA LEU A 499 -10.59 24.72 -32.73
C LEU A 499 -10.84 25.88 -33.70
N MET A 500 -9.87 26.20 -34.57
CA MET A 500 -10.03 27.24 -35.60
C MET A 500 -11.15 26.91 -36.59
N LEU A 501 -11.30 25.64 -36.98
CA LEU A 501 -12.37 25.20 -37.88
C LEU A 501 -13.78 25.39 -37.28
N LYS A 502 -13.91 25.30 -35.94
CA LYS A 502 -15.17 25.51 -35.21
C LYS A 502 -15.43 26.99 -34.90
N ASN A 503 -14.41 27.70 -34.44
CA ASN A 503 -14.57 29.05 -33.88
C ASN A 503 -14.38 30.16 -34.92
N GLU A 504 -13.69 29.88 -36.04
CA GLU A 504 -13.38 30.86 -37.10
C GLU A 504 -13.96 30.39 -38.45
N PRO A 505 -15.28 30.46 -38.65
CA PRO A 505 -15.95 29.96 -39.86
C PRO A 505 -15.56 30.75 -41.12
N TYR A 506 -15.05 31.97 -40.97
CA TYR A 506 -14.63 32.86 -42.06
C TYR A 506 -13.27 32.50 -42.67
N LEU A 507 -12.41 31.74 -41.97
CA LEU A 507 -11.10 31.34 -42.51
C LEU A 507 -11.23 30.22 -43.53
N GLN A 508 -10.48 30.30 -44.62
CA GLN A 508 -10.38 29.19 -45.56
C GLN A 508 -9.51 28.06 -44.99
N VAL A 509 -9.76 26.82 -45.43
CA VAL A 509 -8.99 25.65 -44.98
C VAL A 509 -7.50 25.78 -45.33
N ALA A 510 -7.18 26.43 -46.45
CA ALA A 510 -5.81 26.75 -46.84
C ALA A 510 -5.15 27.75 -45.87
N GLU A 511 -5.85 28.82 -45.49
CA GLU A 511 -5.33 29.81 -44.52
C GLU A 511 -5.09 29.20 -43.13
N ILE A 512 -5.93 28.25 -42.70
CA ILE A 512 -5.72 27.52 -41.44
C ILE A 512 -4.48 26.62 -41.54
N SER A 513 -4.26 25.98 -42.69
CA SER A 513 -3.04 25.19 -42.94
C SER A 513 -1.79 26.05 -42.82
N ASP A 514 -1.79 27.23 -43.45
CA ASP A 514 -0.65 28.14 -43.47
C ASP A 514 -0.36 28.73 -42.08
N ARG A 515 -1.39 29.15 -41.33
CA ARG A 515 -1.27 29.66 -39.95
C ARG A 515 -0.75 28.64 -38.93
N LEU A 516 -0.77 27.35 -39.28
CA LEU A 516 -0.31 26.26 -38.43
C LEU A 516 0.96 25.60 -38.98
N GLY A 517 1.66 26.27 -39.89
CA GLY A 517 2.98 25.86 -40.38
C GLY A 517 2.96 24.54 -41.14
N PHE A 518 1.85 24.19 -41.79
CA PHE A 518 1.79 23.02 -42.68
C PHE A 518 2.25 23.41 -44.09
N GLY A 519 3.28 22.73 -44.61
CA GLY A 519 3.83 23.02 -45.94
C GLY A 519 2.91 22.79 -47.14
N SER A 520 1.74 22.19 -46.96
CA SER A 520 0.68 22.27 -47.97
C SER A 520 -0.73 21.98 -47.40
N PRO A 521 -1.78 22.65 -47.92
CA PRO A 521 -3.17 22.35 -47.56
C PRO A 521 -3.60 20.90 -47.85
N ARG A 522 -2.99 20.25 -48.84
CA ARG A 522 -3.23 18.84 -49.16
C ARG A 522 -2.68 17.91 -48.09
N TYR A 523 -1.45 18.17 -47.62
CA TYR A 523 -0.84 17.41 -46.54
C TYR A 523 -1.62 17.59 -45.23
N PHE A 524 -1.98 18.84 -44.89
CA PHE A 524 -2.84 19.16 -43.76
C PHE A 524 -4.16 18.37 -43.80
N SER A 525 -4.88 18.41 -44.92
CA SER A 525 -6.17 17.72 -45.07
C SER A 525 -6.04 16.21 -44.91
N ARG A 526 -4.95 15.60 -45.39
CA ARG A 526 -4.66 14.17 -45.21
C ARG A 526 -4.40 13.82 -43.74
N CYS A 527 -3.54 14.59 -43.07
CA CYS A 527 -3.24 14.37 -41.65
C CYS A 527 -4.49 14.57 -40.78
N PHE A 528 -5.29 15.61 -41.06
CA PHE A 528 -6.55 15.85 -40.35
C PHE A 528 -7.55 14.71 -40.55
N LYS A 529 -7.71 14.22 -41.79
CA LYS A 529 -8.58 13.07 -42.08
C LYS A 529 -8.13 11.80 -41.38
N ASN A 530 -6.82 11.54 -41.34
CA ASN A 530 -6.28 10.38 -40.63
C ASN A 530 -6.53 10.47 -39.11
N GLN A 531 -6.49 11.67 -38.53
CA GLN A 531 -6.67 11.88 -37.09
C GLN A 531 -8.14 11.89 -36.65
N TYR A 532 -9.02 12.52 -37.43
CA TYR A 532 -10.42 12.75 -37.07
C TYR A 532 -11.41 11.85 -37.83
N ASN A 533 -10.92 11.00 -38.73
CA ASN A 533 -11.71 10.18 -39.67
C ASN A 533 -12.64 10.97 -40.61
N VAL A 534 -12.54 12.31 -40.61
CA VAL A 534 -13.32 13.22 -41.46
C VAL A 534 -12.42 14.31 -42.03
N THR A 535 -12.77 14.86 -43.19
CA THR A 535 -12.02 15.98 -43.77
C THR A 535 -12.22 17.27 -42.96
N PRO A 536 -11.30 18.26 -43.01
CA PRO A 536 -11.47 19.55 -42.35
C PRO A 536 -12.80 20.25 -42.65
N MET A 537 -13.29 20.12 -43.89
CA MET A 537 -14.53 20.77 -44.32
C MET A 537 -15.78 20.03 -43.82
N GLU A 538 -15.75 18.71 -43.75
CA GLU A 538 -16.80 17.90 -43.11
C GLU A 538 -16.86 18.16 -41.61
N TYR A 539 -15.70 18.27 -40.96
CA TYR A 539 -15.57 18.61 -39.54
C TYR A 539 -16.19 19.97 -39.23
N ARG A 540 -15.94 20.99 -40.08
CA ARG A 540 -16.55 22.32 -39.97
C ARG A 540 -18.08 22.30 -40.13
N LYS A 541 -18.61 21.44 -41.00
CA LYS A 541 -20.06 21.30 -41.24
C LYS A 541 -20.80 20.53 -40.13
N GLY A 542 -20.12 20.12 -39.07
CA GLY A 542 -20.72 19.44 -37.93
C GLY A 542 -21.06 17.97 -38.21
N ALA A 543 -20.39 17.30 -39.16
CA ALA A 543 -20.50 15.86 -39.32
C ALA A 543 -20.09 15.18 -37.99
N LYS A 544 -21.08 14.58 -37.32
CA LYS A 544 -20.95 14.02 -35.97
C LYS A 544 -19.78 13.06 -35.80
N GLN A 545 -19.12 13.16 -34.65
CA GLN A 545 -18.34 12.09 -34.02
C GLN A 545 -19.28 10.95 -33.58
N GLU A 546 -19.85 10.19 -34.52
CA GLU A 546 -20.48 8.91 -34.22
C GLU A 546 -19.57 7.81 -34.77
N ASN A 547 -18.59 7.39 -33.96
CA ASN A 547 -17.96 6.06 -33.90
C ASN A 547 -16.53 6.14 -33.34
N LEU A 548 -16.43 6.35 -32.02
CA LEU A 548 -15.30 5.93 -31.20
C LEU A 548 -15.94 5.41 -29.89
N LYS A 549 -16.37 4.14 -29.90
CA LYS A 549 -16.66 3.36 -28.69
C LYS A 549 -15.41 2.60 -28.29
#